data_AF-A0A139WWE6-F1
#
_entry.id   AF-A0A139WWE6-F1
#
_cell.length_a   1.000
_cell.length_b   1.000
_cell.length_c   1.000
_cell.angle_alpha   90.00
_cell.angle_beta   90.00
_cell.angle_gamma   90.00
#
_symmetry.space_group_name_H-M   'P 1'
#
loop_
_entity.id
_entity.type
_entity.pdbx_description
1 polymer ?
#
loop_
_entity_poly.entity_id
_entity_poly.type
_entity_poly.pdbx_seq_one_letter_code
_entity_poly.pdbx_strand_id
1 'polypeptide(L)' 'MPKIPTLGAALKETEDKLDSLICAYVAAYWWYWGEQRNQVLGDRTTGYIVIPNRILDFRF' A
#
# COMPACT_ATOMS: atom_id res chain seq x y z
N MET A 1 -0.56 23.44 7.96
CA MET A 1 -0.81 21.99 7.93
C MET A 1 -1.83 21.67 9.01
N PRO A 2 -2.83 20.80 8.77
CA PRO A 2 -3.77 20.40 9.80
C PRO A 2 -3.03 19.72 10.96
N LYS A 3 -3.45 19.98 12.21
CA LYS A 3 -2.89 19.34 13.39
C LYS A 3 -3.37 17.88 13.45
N ILE A 4 -2.44 16.93 13.40
CA ILE A 4 -2.76 15.51 13.52
C ILE A 4 -2.97 15.20 15.02
N PRO A 5 -4.13 14.64 15.42
CA PRO A 5 -4.34 14.17 16.79
C PRO A 5 -3.34 13.05 17.11
N THR A 6 -2.80 13.00 18.32
CA THR A 6 -1.74 12.02 18.68
C THR A 6 -2.23 10.88 19.59
N LEU A 7 -3.51 10.89 19.98
CA LEU A 7 -4.05 9.98 21.00
C LEU A 7 -5.52 9.63 20.72
N GLY A 8 -5.92 8.43 21.16
CA GLY A 8 -7.32 8.02 21.27
C GLY A 8 -8.08 7.92 19.94
N ALA A 9 -9.40 8.06 20.01
CA ALA A 9 -10.30 7.85 18.86
C ALA A 9 -10.03 8.81 17.69
N ALA A 10 -9.57 10.03 17.95
CA ALA A 10 -9.27 11.01 16.90
C ALA A 10 -8.02 10.64 16.10
N LEU A 11 -7.01 10.04 16.75
CA LEU A 11 -5.86 9.46 16.03
C LEU A 11 -6.34 8.28 15.18
N LYS A 12 -7.14 7.37 15.76
CA LYS A 12 -7.66 6.21 15.03
C LYS A 12 -8.49 6.60 13.80
N GLU A 13 -9.36 7.61 13.90
CA GLU A 13 -10.12 8.09 12.74
C GLU A 13 -9.20 8.62 11.63
N THR A 14 -8.10 9.28 12.01
CA THR A 14 -7.10 9.76 11.05
C THR A 14 -6.34 8.60 10.40
N GLU A 15 -5.97 7.58 11.19
CA GLU A 15 -5.35 6.33 10.70
C GLU A 15 -6.29 5.59 9.75
N ASP A 16 -7.55 5.38 10.12
CA ASP A 16 -8.54 4.67 9.31
C ASP A 16 -8.77 5.37 7.96
N LYS A 17 -8.80 6.71 7.94
CA LYS A 17 -8.88 7.49 6.69
C LYS A 17 -7.64 7.31 5.84
N LEU A 18 -6.44 7.39 6.44
CA LEU A 18 -5.19 7.19 5.72
C LEU A 18 -5.13 5.78 5.13
N ASP A 19 -5.45 4.76 5.92
CA ASP A 19 -5.47 3.36 5.50
C ASP A 19 -6.42 3.15 4.32
N SER A 20 -7.60 3.79 4.34
CA SER A 20 -8.55 3.71 3.23
C SER A 20 -8.00 4.26 1.91
N LEU A 21 -7.27 5.39 1.97
CA LEU A 21 -6.66 6.01 0.79
C LEU A 21 -5.50 5.18 0.25
N ILE A 22 -4.63 4.70 1.15
CA ILE A 22 -3.50 3.85 0.76
C ILE A 22 -3.98 2.53 0.18
N CYS A 23 -5.00 1.90 0.78
CA CYS A 23 -5.61 0.68 0.28
C CYS A 23 -6.17 0.87 -1.14
N ALA A 24 -6.97 1.92 -1.36
CA ALA A 24 -7.52 2.22 -2.68
C ALA A 24 -6.42 2.47 -3.72
N TYR A 25 -5.37 3.21 -3.35
CA TYR A 25 -4.22 3.46 -4.22
C TYR A 25 -3.48 2.17 -4.60
N VAL A 26 -3.14 1.32 -3.62
CA VAL A 26 -2.42 0.05 -3.87
C VAL A 26 -3.25 -0.87 -4.75
N ALA A 27 -4.56 -0.96 -4.53
CA ALA A 27 -5.47 -1.73 -5.37
C ALA A 27 -5.48 -1.23 -6.82
N ALA A 28 -5.60 0.09 -7.03
CA ALA A 28 -5.55 0.70 -8.35
C ALA A 28 -4.18 0.49 -9.04
N TYR A 29 -3.08 0.61 -8.30
CA TYR A 29 -1.73 0.40 -8.80
C TYR A 29 -1.50 -1.05 -9.23
N TRP A 30 -1.97 -2.02 -8.45
CA TRP A 30 -1.95 -3.44 -8.82
C TRP A 30 -2.79 -3.71 -10.07
N TRP A 31 -4.01 -3.16 -10.13
CA TRP A 31 -4.89 -3.34 -11.29
C TRP A 31 -4.27 -2.80 -12.59
N TYR A 32 -3.61 -1.64 -12.52
CA TYR A 32 -3.02 -1.01 -13.69
C TYR A 32 -1.72 -1.67 -14.16
N TRP A 33 -0.80 -2.00 -13.24
CA TRP A 33 0.55 -2.49 -13.60
C TRP A 33 0.73 -4.00 -13.49
N GLY A 34 -0.11 -4.71 -12.73
CA GLY A 34 0.08 -6.13 -12.42
C GLY A 34 1.49 -6.42 -11.92
N GLU A 35 2.06 -7.55 -12.31
CA GLU A 35 3.40 -7.99 -11.87
C GLU A 35 4.55 -7.13 -12.43
N GLN A 36 4.31 -6.25 -13.40
CA GLN A 36 5.38 -5.45 -14.01
C GLN A 36 6.02 -4.47 -13.02
N ARG A 37 5.25 -3.99 -12.04
CA ARG A 37 5.73 -3.06 -11.00
C ARG A 37 5.39 -3.51 -9.58
N ASN A 38 5.05 -4.77 -9.41
CA ASN A 38 4.68 -5.32 -8.11
C ASN A 38 5.32 -6.70 -7.95
N GLN A 39 5.84 -7.00 -6.77
CA GLN A 39 6.30 -8.31 -6.40
C GLN A 39 5.14 -9.11 -5.79
N VAL A 40 4.95 -10.34 -6.27
CA VAL A 40 4.00 -11.28 -5.67
C VAL A 40 4.80 -12.31 -4.86
N LEU A 41 4.51 -12.39 -3.58
CA LEU A 41 5.08 -13.41 -2.68
C LEU A 41 4.00 -14.44 -2.37
N GLY A 42 4.23 -15.70 -2.72
CA GLY A 42 3.27 -16.79 -2.55
C GLY A 42 2.52 -17.14 -3.85
N ASP A 43 1.39 -17.84 -3.71
CA ASP A 43 0.62 -18.35 -4.85
C ASP A 43 -0.89 -18.42 -4.56
N ARG A 44 -1.69 -18.80 -5.55
CA ARG A 44 -3.16 -18.84 -5.42
C ARG A 44 -3.68 -20.00 -4.57
N THR A 45 -2.87 -21.00 -4.28
CA THR A 45 -3.25 -22.18 -3.48
C THR A 45 -3.04 -21.95 -1.99
N THR A 46 -1.98 -21.23 -1.61
CA THR A 46 -1.64 -20.95 -0.20
C THR A 46 -1.94 -19.50 0.22
N GLY A 47 -2.21 -18.63 -0.75
CA GLY A 47 -2.36 -17.19 -0.57
C GLY A 47 -1.10 -16.45 -1.02
N TYR A 48 -1.29 -15.20 -1.44
CA TYR A 48 -0.19 -14.36 -1.88
C TYR A 48 -0.34 -12.94 -1.37
N ILE A 49 0.80 -12.26 -1.26
CA ILE A 49 0.90 -10.84 -0.90
C ILE A 49 1.48 -10.09 -2.09
N VAL A 50 0.85 -8.97 -2.45
CA VAL A 50 1.32 -8.07 -3.50
C VAL A 50 2.03 -6.89 -2.84
N ILE A 51 3.28 -6.66 -3.24
CA ILE A 51 4.11 -5.58 -2.73
C ILE A 51 4.46 -4.64 -3.90
N PRO A 52 4.06 -3.37 -3.88
CA PRO A 52 4.52 -2.39 -4.85
C PRO A 52 6.04 -2.26 -4.82
N ASN A 53 6.70 -2.53 -5.94
CA ASN A 53 8.15 -2.40 -6.03
C ASN A 53 8.53 -0.94 -6.31
N ARG A 54 9.51 -0.43 -5.58
CA ARG A 54 10.26 0.76 -6.05
C ARG A 54 11.11 0.34 -7.23
N ILE A 55 11.03 1.10 -8.32
CA ILE A 55 12.09 1.11 -9.32
C ILE A 55 13.26 1.84 -8.69
N LEU A 56 14.11 1.10 -7.96
CA LEU A 56 15.45 1.56 -7.64
C LEU A 56 16.31 1.09 -8.81
N ASP A 57 16.48 1.96 -9.82
CA ASP A 57 17.48 1.76 -10.87
C ASP A 57 18.87 1.92 -10.25
N PHE A 58 19.33 0.90 -9.50
CA PHE A 58 20.73 0.78 -9.13
C PHE A 58 21.48 0.20 -10.34
N ARG A 59 21.68 1.05 -11.35
CA ARG A 59 22.81 0.89 -12.27
C ARG A 59 24.09 1.15 -11.45
N PHE A 60 24.82 0.08 -11.15
CA PHE A 60 26.25 0.13 -10.86
C PHE A 60 26.99 -0.43 -12.06
#